data_AF-A0A5K4F9U5-F1
#
_entry.id   AF-A0A5K4F9U5-F1
#
_cell.length_a   1.000
_cell.length_b   1.000
_cell.length_c   1.000
_cell.angle_alpha   90.00
_cell.angle_beta   90.00
_cell.angle_gamma   90.00
#
_symmetry.space_group_name_H-M   'P 1'
#
loop_
_entity.id
_entity.type
_entity.pdbx_description
1 polymer ?
#
loop_
_entity_poly.entity_id
_entity_poly.type
_entity_poly.pdbx_seq_one_letter_code
_entity_poly.pdbx_strand_id
1 'polypeptide(L)'
;MIKSVLSTENNDRFVLILINEILHQLDQFIQRKSFSRFGAIQLEKEYHNLFAYLTSISYSSLRDYFTRSLQICRLLNLDRVEEVHYYWNSSNWRLTAHEVRSILSLRRDFAVNEIRALKLQ
;
A
#
# COMPACT_ATOMS: atom_id res chain seq x y z
N MET A 1 16.14 -20.68 -5.35
CA MET A 1 17.33 -20.35 -6.15
C MET A 1 18.24 -19.35 -5.45
N ILE A 2 17.75 -18.22 -4.93
CA ILE A 2 18.61 -17.24 -4.21
C ILE A 2 19.03 -17.76 -2.81
N LYS A 3 18.10 -18.40 -2.08
CA LYS A 3 18.35 -19.01 -0.76
C LYS A 3 19.49 -20.02 -0.70
N SER A 4 19.87 -20.64 -1.83
CA SER A 4 20.94 -21.64 -1.87
C SER A 4 22.33 -21.04 -2.09
N VAL A 5 22.42 -19.75 -2.46
CA VAL A 5 23.68 -19.09 -2.81
C VAL A 5 24.11 -18.11 -1.71
N LEU A 6 23.15 -17.44 -1.08
CA LEU A 6 23.42 -16.46 -0.02
C LEU A 6 23.30 -17.10 1.36
N SER A 7 24.09 -16.62 2.31
CA SER A 7 23.81 -16.87 3.73
C SER A 7 22.44 -16.33 4.10
N THR A 8 21.81 -16.88 5.14
CA THR A 8 20.51 -16.41 5.66
C THR A 8 20.51 -14.89 5.88
N GLU A 9 21.56 -14.36 6.50
CA GLU A 9 21.71 -12.93 6.76
C GLU A 9 21.85 -12.10 5.48
N ASN A 10 22.67 -12.54 4.53
CA ASN A 10 22.84 -11.82 3.26
C ASN A 10 21.56 -11.85 2.42
N ASN A 11 20.83 -12.97 2.44
CA ASN A 11 19.54 -13.10 1.77
C ASN A 11 18.52 -12.13 2.38
N ASP A 12 18.41 -12.06 3.71
CA ASP A 12 17.47 -11.14 4.35
C ASP A 12 17.84 -9.68 4.07
N ARG A 13 19.13 -9.29 4.17
CA ARG A 13 19.57 -7.94 3.81
C ARG A 13 19.25 -7.59 2.35
N PHE A 14 19.48 -8.53 1.43
CA PHE A 14 19.15 -8.35 0.02
C PHE A 14 17.64 -8.16 -0.20
N VAL A 15 16.81 -9.01 0.43
CA VAL A 15 15.36 -8.90 0.37
C VAL A 15 14.86 -7.58 0.95
N LEU A 16 15.46 -7.08 2.03
CA LEU A 16 15.11 -5.78 2.61
C LEU A 16 15.41 -4.62 1.65
N ILE A 17 16.56 -4.62 1.00
CA ILE A 17 16.91 -3.62 -0.02
C ILE A 17 15.90 -3.67 -1.18
N LEU A 18 15.60 -4.87 -1.67
CA LEU A 18 14.62 -5.05 -2.75
C LEU A 18 13.23 -4.54 -2.36
N ILE A 19 12.74 -4.87 -1.18
CA ILE A 19 11.42 -4.44 -0.70
C ILE A 19 11.34 -2.91 -0.67
N ASN A 20 12.33 -2.27 -0.07
CA ASN A 20 12.33 -0.81 0.05
C ASN A 20 12.30 -0.14 -1.33
N GLU A 21 13.11 -0.62 -2.27
CA GLU A 21 13.14 -0.06 -3.63
C GLU A 21 11.83 -0.33 -4.38
N ILE A 22 11.32 -1.56 -4.36
CA ILE A 22 10.08 -1.93 -5.05
C ILE A 22 8.89 -1.12 -4.50
N LEU A 23 8.74 -1.04 -3.18
CA LEU A 23 7.65 -0.30 -2.55
C LEU A 23 7.77 1.21 -2.82
N HIS A 24 8.99 1.76 -2.85
CA HIS A 24 9.23 3.15 -3.21
C HIS A 24 8.78 3.46 -4.65
N GLN A 25 9.18 2.63 -5.61
CA GLN A 25 8.79 2.80 -7.02
C GLN A 25 7.28 2.64 -7.22
N LEU A 26 6.65 1.69 -6.52
CA LEU A 26 5.20 1.50 -6.60
C LEU A 26 4.43 2.69 -6.03
N ASP A 27 4.87 3.27 -4.90
CA ASP A 27 4.24 4.46 -4.32
C ASP A 27 4.31 5.65 -5.31
N GLN A 28 5.47 5.87 -5.92
CA GLN A 28 5.66 6.88 -6.98
C GLN A 28 4.75 6.64 -8.19
N PHE A 29 4.59 5.38 -8.60
CA PHE A 29 3.77 5.01 -9.74
C PHE A 29 2.27 5.25 -9.45
N ILE A 30 1.79 4.87 -8.27
CA ILE A 30 0.39 5.05 -7.86
C ILE A 30 0.00 6.53 -7.92
N GLN A 31 0.86 7.43 -7.42
CA GLN A 31 0.57 8.87 -7.38
C GLN A 31 0.39 9.51 -8.78
N ARG A 32 0.84 8.83 -9.85
CA ARG A 32 0.76 9.32 -11.24
C ARG A 32 -0.41 8.70 -12.02
N LYS A 33 -1.28 7.94 -11.36
CA LYS A 33 -2.37 7.20 -11.99
C LYS A 33 -3.71 7.54 -11.36
N SER A 34 -4.76 7.43 -12.16
CA SER A 34 -6.14 7.45 -11.69
C SER A 34 -6.72 6.05 -11.69
N PHE A 35 -7.48 5.70 -10.66
CA PHE A 35 -8.04 4.36 -10.47
C PHE A 35 -9.56 4.39 -10.61
N SER A 36 -10.12 3.37 -11.26
CA SER A 36 -11.50 2.94 -11.00
C SER A 36 -11.49 1.88 -9.90
N ARG A 37 -12.67 1.53 -9.37
CA ARG A 37 -12.86 0.42 -8.43
C ARG A 37 -12.15 -0.87 -8.88
N PHE A 38 -12.38 -1.33 -10.12
CA PHE A 38 -11.72 -2.53 -10.63
C PHE A 38 -10.19 -2.40 -10.72
N GLY A 39 -9.68 -1.22 -11.07
CA GLY A 39 -8.24 -0.96 -11.09
C GLY A 39 -7.61 -1.01 -9.69
N ALA A 40 -8.32 -0.52 -8.68
CA ALA A 40 -7.89 -0.60 -7.29
C ALA A 40 -7.91 -2.04 -6.75
N ILE A 41 -8.93 -2.84 -7.10
CA ILE A 41 -8.99 -4.26 -6.74
C ILE A 41 -7.81 -5.03 -7.36
N GLN A 42 -7.52 -4.78 -8.65
CA GLN A 42 -6.37 -5.40 -9.31
C GLN A 42 -5.06 -4.98 -8.65
N LEU A 43 -4.90 -3.70 -8.29
CA LEU A 43 -3.71 -3.21 -7.60
C LEU A 43 -3.49 -3.94 -6.27
N GLU A 44 -4.52 -4.06 -5.44
CA GLU A 44 -4.44 -4.78 -4.15
C GLU A 44 -4.03 -6.24 -4.35
N LYS A 45 -4.60 -6.91 -5.36
CA LYS A 45 -4.22 -8.27 -5.73
C LYS A 45 -2.73 -8.38 -6.08
N GLU A 46 -2.20 -7.45 -6.87
CA GLU A 46 -0.76 -7.45 -7.20
C GLU A 46 0.12 -7.22 -5.96
N TYR A 47 -0.29 -6.35 -5.03
CA TYR A 47 0.42 -6.20 -3.76
C TYR A 47 0.42 -7.47 -2.92
N HIS A 48 -0.69 -8.21 -2.89
CA HIS A 48 -0.74 -9.50 -2.20
C HIS A 48 0.15 -10.56 -2.85
N ASN A 49 0.15 -10.63 -4.19
CA ASN A 49 1.04 -11.54 -4.94
C ASN A 49 2.51 -11.22 -4.67
N LEU A 50 2.87 -9.93 -4.71
CA LEU A 50 4.22 -9.45 -4.42
C LEU A 50 4.63 -9.78 -2.97
N PHE A 51 3.75 -9.50 -2.01
CA PHE A 51 3.99 -9.82 -0.60
C PHE A 51 4.21 -11.32 -0.38
N ALA A 52 3.39 -12.17 -1.00
CA ALA A 52 3.52 -13.62 -0.90
C ALA A 52 4.84 -14.11 -1.52
N TYR A 53 5.20 -13.59 -2.69
CA TYR A 53 6.46 -13.93 -3.34
C TYR A 53 7.67 -13.53 -2.49
N LEU A 54 7.74 -12.27 -2.04
CA LEU A 54 8.86 -11.79 -1.22
C LEU A 54 8.95 -12.52 0.12
N THR A 55 7.81 -12.85 0.72
CA THR A 55 7.77 -13.67 1.95
C THR A 55 8.31 -15.07 1.71
N SER A 56 8.03 -15.68 0.54
CA SER A 56 8.55 -17.01 0.21
C SER A 56 10.09 -17.06 0.11
N ILE A 57 10.72 -15.94 -0.26
CA ILE A 57 12.18 -15.83 -0.41
C ILE A 57 12.87 -15.18 0.80
N SER A 58 12.13 -14.61 1.75
CA SER A 58 12.66 -14.08 3.01
C SER A 58 12.78 -15.18 4.09
N TYR A 59 13.58 -14.94 5.11
CA TYR A 59 13.50 -15.67 6.39
C TYR A 59 12.76 -14.85 7.47
N SER A 60 12.78 -13.52 7.35
CA SER A 60 12.09 -12.60 8.26
C SER A 60 10.68 -12.24 7.80
N SER A 61 9.81 -11.88 8.76
CA SER A 61 8.47 -11.38 8.47
C SER A 61 8.52 -10.03 7.78
N LEU A 62 7.81 -9.90 6.66
CA LEU A 62 7.78 -8.67 5.86
C LEU A 62 6.55 -7.79 6.11
N ARG A 63 5.67 -8.18 7.05
CA ARG A 63 4.34 -7.58 7.24
C ARG A 63 4.40 -6.06 7.43
N ASP A 64 5.32 -5.59 8.27
CA ASP A 64 5.39 -4.18 8.63
C ASP A 64 5.76 -3.27 7.46
N TYR A 65 6.58 -3.77 6.53
CA TYR A 65 6.98 -3.03 5.32
C TYR A 65 5.78 -2.79 4.38
N PHE A 66 4.84 -3.73 4.32
CA PHE A 66 3.66 -3.64 3.46
C PHE A 66 2.48 -2.89 4.10
N THR A 67 2.50 -2.65 5.41
CA THR A 67 1.37 -2.04 6.14
C THR A 67 0.89 -0.74 5.49
N ARG A 68 1.81 0.16 5.16
CA ARG A 68 1.47 1.45 4.53
C ARG A 68 0.88 1.27 3.13
N SER A 69 1.50 0.45 2.29
CA SER A 69 1.01 0.20 0.92
C SER A 69 -0.37 -0.47 0.89
N LEU A 70 -0.64 -1.37 1.85
CA LEU A 70 -1.95 -1.99 2.00
C LEU A 70 -3.01 -1.00 2.49
N GLN A 71 -2.64 -0.01 3.32
CA GLN A 71 -3.56 1.09 3.68
C GLN A 71 -3.91 1.94 2.46
N ILE A 72 -2.94 2.23 1.58
CA ILE A 72 -3.19 2.92 0.30
C ILE A 72 -4.15 2.10 -0.57
N CYS A 73 -3.89 0.80 -0.74
CA CYS A 73 -4.79 -0.09 -1.49
C CYS A 73 -6.21 -0.07 -0.91
N ARG A 74 -6.33 -0.14 0.42
CA ARG A 74 -7.62 -0.09 1.10
C ARG A 74 -8.37 1.21 0.87
N LEU A 75 -7.70 2.36 0.94
CA LEU A 75 -8.30 3.66 0.61
C LEU A 75 -8.80 3.68 -0.84
N LEU A 76 -8.00 3.16 -1.77
CA LEU A 76 -8.39 3.02 -3.17
C LEU A 76 -9.49 1.97 -3.38
N ASN A 77 -9.75 1.08 -2.42
CA ASN A 77 -10.84 0.10 -2.42
C ASN A 77 -11.97 0.44 -1.44
N LEU A 78 -12.16 1.72 -1.10
CA LEU A 78 -13.40 2.15 -0.44
C LEU A 78 -14.54 2.24 -1.45
N ASP A 79 -15.74 1.91 -1.02
CA ASP A 79 -16.95 2.11 -1.83
C ASP A 79 -17.43 3.55 -1.71
N ARG A 80 -17.22 4.17 -0.55
CA ARG A 80 -17.53 5.58 -0.29
C ARG A 80 -16.41 6.27 0.48
N VAL A 81 -16.26 7.58 0.27
CA VAL A 81 -15.21 8.39 0.90
C VAL A 81 -15.31 8.38 2.42
N GLU A 82 -16.52 8.34 2.97
CA GLU A 82 -16.79 8.38 4.42
C GLU A 82 -16.30 7.13 5.15
N GLU A 83 -16.15 6.01 4.45
CA GLU A 83 -15.69 4.74 5.04
C GLU A 83 -14.26 4.83 5.59
N VAL A 84 -13.50 5.85 5.21
CA VAL A 84 -12.18 6.13 5.78
C VAL A 84 -12.22 6.24 7.31
N HIS A 85 -13.32 6.73 7.89
CA HIS A 85 -13.49 6.89 9.33
C HIS A 85 -13.48 5.55 10.09
N TYR A 86 -13.84 4.43 9.44
CA TYR A 86 -13.75 3.10 10.05
C TYR A 86 -12.30 2.64 10.25
N TYR A 87 -11.35 3.22 9.49
CA TYR A 87 -9.94 2.81 9.53
C TYR A 87 -9.02 3.86 10.16
N TRP A 88 -9.40 5.14 10.12
CA TRP A 88 -8.59 6.28 10.57
C TRP A 88 -8.05 6.12 12.00
N ASN A 89 -8.87 5.62 12.92
CA ASN A 89 -8.51 5.48 14.34
C ASN A 89 -7.78 4.15 14.67
N SER A 90 -7.32 3.41 13.66
CA SER A 90 -6.58 2.17 13.88
C SER A 90 -5.16 2.44 14.40
N SER A 91 -4.72 1.66 15.39
CA SER A 91 -3.40 1.82 16.02
C SER A 91 -2.22 1.60 15.07
N ASN A 92 -2.45 0.93 13.94
CA ASN A 92 -1.43 0.63 12.94
C ASN A 92 -1.48 1.60 11.74
N TRP A 93 -2.27 2.67 11.78
CA TRP A 93 -2.39 3.64 10.71
C TRP A 93 -1.08 4.41 10.46
N ARG A 94 -0.67 4.52 9.18
CA ARG A 94 0.63 5.11 8.79
C ARG A 94 0.53 6.22 7.74
N LEU A 95 -0.68 6.72 7.47
CA LEU A 95 -0.92 7.78 6.48
C LEU A 95 -1.36 9.06 7.20
N THR A 96 -0.78 10.20 6.81
CA THR A 96 -1.23 11.51 7.28
C THR A 96 -2.57 11.90 6.62
N ALA A 97 -3.29 12.85 7.21
CA ALA A 97 -4.55 13.34 6.64
C ALA A 97 -4.36 13.91 5.23
N HIS A 98 -3.21 14.53 4.95
CA HIS A 98 -2.87 15.03 3.62
C HIS A 98 -2.70 13.88 2.62
N GLU A 99 -1.93 12.86 2.98
CA GLU A 99 -1.72 11.68 2.14
C GLU A 99 -3.05 10.96 1.86
N VAL A 100 -3.92 10.82 2.85
CA VAL A 100 -5.25 10.22 2.66
C VAL A 100 -6.05 10.97 1.60
N ARG A 101 -6.13 12.30 1.69
CA ARG A 101 -6.85 13.10 0.70
C ARG A 101 -6.24 12.99 -0.69
N SER A 102 -4.90 12.99 -0.77
CA SER A 102 -4.18 12.81 -2.04
C SER A 102 -4.47 11.44 -2.66
N ILE A 103 -4.43 10.36 -1.89
CA ILE A 103 -4.74 9.01 -2.38
C ILE A 103 -6.20 8.87 -2.79
N LEU A 104 -7.15 9.38 -1.99
CA LEU A 104 -8.58 9.35 -2.34
C LEU A 104 -8.86 10.14 -3.63
N SER A 105 -8.11 11.22 -3.89
CA SER A 105 -8.25 11.99 -5.13
C SER A 105 -7.83 11.24 -6.39
N LEU A 106 -7.11 10.12 -6.26
CA LEU A 106 -6.75 9.26 -7.38
C LEU A 106 -7.94 8.40 -7.85
N ARG A 107 -9.03 8.30 -7.09
CA ARG A 107 -10.25 7.58 -7.48
C ARG A 107 -11.13 8.46 -8.36
N ARG A 108 -11.39 7.99 -9.59
CA ARG A 108 -12.16 8.75 -10.60
C ARG A 108 -13.61 8.99 -10.22
N ASP A 109 -14.16 8.14 -9.36
CA ASP A 109 -15.55 8.10 -8.94
C ASP A 109 -15.80 8.81 -7.60
N PHE A 110 -14.77 9.30 -6.92
CA PHE A 110 -14.91 10.07 -5.70
C PHE A 110 -15.02 11.56 -5.99
N ALA A 111 -16.04 12.22 -5.43
CA ALA A 111 -16.21 13.64 -5.62
C ALA A 111 -15.19 14.41 -4.76
N VAL A 112 -14.52 15.40 -5.37
CA VAL A 112 -13.54 16.25 -4.67
C VAL A 112 -14.15 16.92 -3.42
N ASN A 113 -15.44 17.26 -3.46
CA ASN A 113 -16.13 17.88 -2.33
C ASN A 113 -16.30 16.92 -1.14
N GLU A 114 -16.58 15.63 -1.39
CA GLU A 114 -16.66 14.61 -0.34
C GLU A 114 -15.30 14.45 0.35
N ILE A 115 -14.22 14.39 -0.44
CA ILE A 115 -12.86 14.28 0.07
C ILE A 115 -12.48 15.51 0.92
N ARG A 116 -12.89 16.72 0.51
CA ARG A 116 -12.67 17.95 1.28
C ARG A 116 -13.49 18.00 2.57
N ALA A 117 -14.70 17.46 2.55
CA ALA A 117 -15.60 17.43 3.71
C ALA A 117 -15.13 16.48 4.83
N LEU A 118 -14.22 15.54 4.52
CA LEU A 118 -13.63 14.65 5.53
C LEU A 118 -12.99 15.43 6.69
N LYS A 119 -13.36 15.06 7.92
CA LYS A 119 -12.76 15.60 9.15
C LYS A 119 -11.75 14.60 9.71
N LEU A 120 -10.55 14.62 9.15
CA LEU A 120 -9.41 13.84 9.64
C LEU A 120 -8.60 14.75 10.55
N GLN A 121 -8.64 14.49 11.86
CA GLN A 121 -7.83 15.15 12.88
C GLN A 121 -6.63 14.28 13.22
#